data_AF-A0A7S4JXE7-F1
#
_entry.id   AF-A0A7S4JXE7-F1
#
_cell.length_a   1.000
_cell.length_b   1.000
_cell.length_c   1.000
_cell.angle_alpha   90.00
_cell.angle_beta   90.00
_cell.angle_gamma   90.00
#
_symmetry.space_group_name_H-M   'P 1'
#
loop_
_entity.id
_entity.type
_entity.pdbx_description
1 polymer ?
#
loop_
_entity_poly.entity_id
_entity_poly.type
_entity_poly.pdbx_seq_one_letter_code
_entity_poly.pdbx_strand_id
1 'polypeptide(L)'
;SELPMSFLRKNEIDRDIQLFEDTCGSNERLFSSPIPLFYTRHTARFLSTYILLMPLGMYDAFKGSWNHIALVPSAAVVALFMFGIEEIAIELEEPFSVLPLQGMCDKIGMNCDEIAAWHADVVDEDQERYPLA
;
A
#
# COMPACT_ATOMS: atom_id res chain seq x y z
N SER A 1 -24.22 32.21 26.21
CA SER A 1 -23.01 33.00 25.88
C SER A 1 -22.03 32.06 25.24
N GLU A 2 -21.81 32.18 23.93
CA GLU A 2 -20.84 31.32 23.25
C GLU A 2 -19.45 31.60 23.84
N LEU A 3 -18.91 30.60 24.55
CA LEU A 3 -17.59 30.71 25.16
C LEU A 3 -16.56 30.74 24.03
N PRO A 4 -15.69 31.76 23.94
CA PRO A 4 -14.66 31.80 22.92
C PRO A 4 -13.73 30.60 23.14
N MET A 5 -13.64 29.73 22.13
CA MET A 5 -12.71 28.61 22.11
C MET A 5 -11.31 29.13 22.47
N SER A 6 -10.70 28.58 23.53
CA SER A 6 -9.45 29.09 24.09
C SER A 6 -8.32 29.05 23.04
N PHE A 7 -7.42 30.03 23.07
CA PHE A 7 -6.29 30.11 22.13
C PHE A 7 -5.46 28.83 22.09
N LEU A 8 -5.30 28.18 23.25
CA LEU A 8 -4.59 26.90 23.36
C LEU A 8 -5.28 25.77 22.60
N ARG A 9 -6.61 25.61 22.73
CA ARG A 9 -7.36 24.58 21.97
C ARG A 9 -7.32 24.83 20.47
N LYS A 10 -7.41 26.09 20.04
CA LYS A 10 -7.30 26.45 18.63
C LYS A 10 -5.95 26.01 18.06
N ASN A 11 -4.87 26.28 18.79
CA ASN A 11 -3.52 25.88 18.39
C ASN A 11 -3.34 24.35 18.39
N GLU A 12 -3.95 23.63 19.32
CA GLU A 12 -3.94 22.15 19.32
C GLU A 12 -4.65 21.57 18.10
N ILE A 13 -5.85 22.08 17.77
CA ILE A 13 -6.60 21.66 16.58
C ILE A 13 -5.85 22.00 15.30
N ASP A 14 -5.32 23.23 15.19
CA ASP A 14 -4.53 23.64 14.02
C ASP A 14 -3.32 22.73 13.81
N ARG A 15 -2.66 22.30 14.89
CA ARG A 15 -1.53 21.36 14.81
C ARG A 15 -1.95 19.99 14.28
N ASP A 16 -3.08 19.47 14.75
CA ASP A 16 -3.55 18.15 14.33
C ASP A 16 -4.05 18.17 12.87
N ILE A 17 -4.63 19.29 12.41
CA ILE A 17 -4.98 19.51 11.00
C ILE A 17 -3.72 19.57 10.12
N GLN A 18 -2.68 20.29 10.55
CA GLN A 18 -1.40 20.34 9.83
C GLN A 18 -0.79 18.94 9.68
N LEU A 19 -0.84 18.11 10.73
CA LEU A 19 -0.35 16.73 10.67
C LEU A 19 -1.12 15.88 9.64
N PHE A 20 -2.44 16.07 9.56
CA PHE A 20 -3.26 15.40 8.57
C PHE A 20 -2.94 15.85 7.14
N GLU A 21 -2.82 17.16 6.93
CA GLU A 21 -2.43 17.75 5.64
C GLU A 21 -1.06 17.24 5.18
N ASP A 22 -0.07 17.22 6.07
CA ASP A 22 1.28 16.70 5.78
C ASP A 22 1.25 15.22 5.36
N THR A 23 0.44 14.42 6.04
CA THR A 23 0.29 12.99 5.74
C THR A 23 -0.41 12.78 4.39
N CYS A 24 -1.47 13.53 4.13
CA CYS A 24 -2.21 13.49 2.87
C CYS A 24 -1.33 13.95 1.69
N GLY A 25 -0.63 15.07 1.86
CA GLY A 25 0.30 15.60 0.85
C GLY A 25 1.48 14.67 0.58
N SER A 26 1.96 13.94 1.58
CA SER A 26 2.97 12.90 1.40
C SER A 26 2.46 11.77 0.48
N ASN A 27 1.22 11.32 0.69
CA ASN A 27 0.60 10.30 -0.14
C ASN A 27 0.31 10.79 -1.57
N GLU A 28 -0.14 12.04 -1.74
CA GLU A 28 -0.33 12.65 -3.06
C GLU A 28 0.98 12.76 -3.85
N ARG A 29 2.09 13.10 -3.17
CA ARG A 29 3.42 13.14 -3.81
C ARG A 29 3.90 11.75 -4.22
N LEU A 30 3.65 10.74 -3.39
CA LEU A 30 3.98 9.35 -3.72
C LEU A 30 3.14 8.87 -4.92
N PHE A 31 1.85 9.19 -4.95
CA PHE A 31 0.97 8.87 -6.06
C PHE A 31 1.34 9.64 -7.35
N SER A 32 1.75 10.90 -7.22
CA SER A 32 2.09 11.77 -8.35
C SER A 32 3.49 11.51 -8.93
N SER A 33 4.28 10.64 -8.31
CA SER A 33 5.59 10.22 -8.79
C SER A 33 5.56 8.76 -9.29
N PRO A 34 4.79 8.44 -10.35
CA PRO A 34 4.76 7.09 -10.89
C PRO A 34 6.13 6.71 -11.44
N ILE A 35 6.51 5.44 -11.26
CA ILE A 35 7.71 4.87 -11.88
C ILE A 35 7.54 4.94 -13.40
N PRO A 36 8.60 5.29 -14.17
CA PRO A 36 8.48 5.38 -15.61
C PRO A 36 8.06 4.05 -16.24
N LEU A 37 6.95 4.02 -16.97
CA LEU A 37 6.41 2.83 -17.67
C LEU A 37 7.42 2.14 -18.62
N PHE A 38 8.46 2.85 -19.04
CA PHE A 38 9.54 2.28 -19.82
C PHE A 38 10.37 1.26 -19.03
N TYR A 39 10.56 1.48 -17.72
CA TYR A 39 11.31 0.60 -16.83
C TYR A 39 10.69 -0.80 -16.79
N THR A 40 9.43 -0.88 -16.36
CA THR A 40 8.66 -2.13 -16.25
C THR A 40 8.61 -2.87 -17.60
N ARG A 41 8.38 -2.16 -18.70
CA ARG A 41 8.36 -2.78 -20.04
C ARG A 41 9.73 -3.28 -20.49
N HIS A 42 10.82 -2.59 -20.13
CA HIS A 42 12.17 -3.01 -20.47
C HIS A 42 12.56 -4.26 -19.69
N THR A 43 12.27 -4.30 -18.38
CA THR A 43 12.52 -5.45 -17.52
C THR A 43 11.79 -6.70 -18.02
N ALA A 44 10.50 -6.60 -18.34
CA ALA A 44 9.72 -7.71 -18.88
C ALA A 44 10.29 -8.27 -20.21
N ARG A 45 10.75 -7.40 -21.11
CA ARG A 45 11.39 -7.81 -22.38
C ARG A 45 12.74 -8.48 -22.15
N PHE A 46 13.54 -7.94 -21.24
CA PHE A 46 14.82 -8.53 -20.86
C PHE A 46 14.62 -9.92 -20.26
N LEU A 47 13.69 -10.06 -19.30
CA LEU A 47 13.36 -11.33 -18.66
C LEU A 47 12.84 -12.38 -19.66
N SER A 48 11.95 -11.97 -20.55
CA SER A 48 11.43 -12.83 -21.62
C SER A 48 12.54 -13.33 -22.53
N THR A 49 13.50 -12.46 -22.88
CA THR A 49 14.65 -12.82 -23.71
C THR A 49 15.60 -13.76 -22.95
N TYR A 50 15.80 -13.53 -21.66
CA TYR A 50 16.62 -14.36 -20.78
C TYR A 50 16.08 -15.79 -20.68
N ILE A 51 14.77 -15.94 -20.44
CA ILE A 51 14.10 -17.25 -20.36
C ILE A 51 14.13 -17.97 -21.72
N LEU A 52 14.02 -17.25 -22.84
CA LEU A 52 14.13 -17.82 -24.18
C LEU A 52 15.54 -18.37 -24.47
N LEU A 53 16.58 -17.69 -23.97
CA LEU A 53 17.99 -18.10 -24.14
C LEU A 53 18.43 -19.19 -23.14
N MET A 54 17.77 -19.28 -21.99
CA MET A 54 18.05 -20.25 -20.92
C MET A 54 18.18 -21.72 -21.37
N PRO A 55 17.26 -22.29 -22.19
CA PRO A 55 17.39 -23.69 -22.63
C PRO A 55 18.65 -23.94 -23.47
N LEU A 56 19.15 -22.93 -24.20
CA LEU A 56 20.41 -23.05 -24.96
C LEU A 56 21.62 -23.12 -24.02
N GLY A 57 21.59 -22.36 -22.91
CA GLY A 57 22.66 -22.38 -21.90
C GLY A 57 22.68 -23.65 -21.05
N MET A 58 21.53 -24.25 -20.78
CA MET A 58 21.40 -25.46 -19.96
C MET A 58 21.53 -26.76 -20.77
N TYR A 59 21.64 -26.67 -22.10
CA TYR A 59 21.72 -27.83 -23.00
C TYR A 59 22.82 -28.82 -22.59
N ASP A 60 24.01 -28.31 -22.26
CA ASP A 60 25.17 -29.12 -21.89
C ASP A 60 25.04 -29.81 -20.53
N ALA A 61 24.37 -29.16 -19.57
CA ALA A 61 24.15 -29.71 -18.22
C ALA A 61 23.19 -30.91 -18.22
N PHE A 62 22.26 -30.96 -19.18
CA PHE A 62 21.24 -32.02 -19.27
C PHE A 62 21.56 -33.11 -20.31
N LYS A 63 22.79 -33.14 -20.86
CA LYS A 63 23.27 -34.18 -21.79
C LYS A 63 23.12 -35.61 -21.27
N GLY A 64 23.17 -35.81 -19.95
CA GLY A 64 23.05 -37.13 -19.32
C GLY A 64 21.62 -37.66 -19.18
N SER A 65 20.60 -36.84 -19.48
CA SER A 65 19.19 -37.24 -19.45
C SER A 65 18.77 -37.86 -20.78
N TRP A 66 17.83 -38.82 -20.77
CA TRP A 66 17.25 -39.38 -22.00
C TRP A 66 16.70 -38.23 -22.87
N ASN A 67 17.33 -37.99 -24.02
CA ASN A 67 16.91 -37.00 -25.02
C ASN A 67 16.62 -35.59 -24.46
N HIS A 68 17.36 -35.16 -23.43
CA HIS A 68 17.17 -33.86 -22.75
C HIS A 68 15.75 -33.62 -22.19
N ILE A 69 14.96 -34.67 -21.93
CA ILE A 69 13.55 -34.53 -21.49
C ILE A 69 13.43 -33.74 -20.17
N ALA A 70 14.43 -33.83 -19.29
CA ALA A 70 14.47 -33.06 -18.04
C ALA A 70 14.75 -31.56 -18.23
N LEU A 71 15.21 -31.12 -19.41
CA LEU A 71 15.46 -29.70 -19.72
C LEU A 71 14.18 -28.88 -19.66
N VAL A 72 13.11 -29.35 -20.30
CA VAL A 72 11.83 -28.64 -20.41
C VAL A 72 11.19 -28.34 -19.04
N PRO A 73 11.00 -29.32 -18.13
CA PRO A 73 10.44 -29.03 -16.82
C PRO A 73 11.38 -28.17 -15.97
N SER A 74 12.71 -28.33 -16.09
CA SER A 74 13.66 -27.49 -15.35
C SER A 74 13.58 -26.01 -15.77
N ALA A 75 13.57 -25.73 -17.07
CA ALA A 75 13.40 -24.38 -17.61
C ALA A 75 12.01 -23.80 -17.27
N ALA A 76 10.95 -24.61 -17.29
CA ALA A 76 9.61 -24.18 -16.90
C ALA A 76 9.54 -23.78 -15.41
N VAL A 77 10.21 -24.51 -14.52
CA VAL A 77 10.27 -24.17 -13.09
C VAL A 77 11.01 -22.84 -12.88
N VAL A 78 12.15 -22.64 -13.55
CA VAL A 78 12.89 -21.37 -13.44
C VAL A 78 12.08 -20.21 -14.02
N ALA A 79 11.43 -20.41 -15.17
CA ALA A 79 10.55 -19.41 -15.76
C ALA A 79 9.40 -19.04 -14.82
N LEU A 80 8.76 -20.03 -14.17
CA LEU A 80 7.69 -19.81 -13.20
C LEU A 80 8.16 -18.93 -12.04
N PHE A 81 9.34 -19.21 -11.47
CA PHE A 81 9.88 -18.38 -10.39
C PHE A 81 10.27 -16.97 -10.87
N MET A 82 10.91 -16.83 -12.03
CA MET A 82 11.33 -15.52 -12.54
C MET A 82 10.14 -14.63 -12.93
N PHE A 83 9.14 -15.18 -13.63
CA PHE A 83 7.91 -14.44 -13.94
C PHE A 83 7.10 -14.14 -12.69
N GLY A 84 7.07 -15.04 -11.70
CA GLY A 84 6.42 -14.77 -10.42
C GLY A 84 7.08 -13.61 -9.67
N ILE A 85 8.42 -13.50 -9.70
CA ILE A 85 9.14 -12.36 -9.11
C ILE A 85 8.82 -11.06 -9.85
N GLU A 86 8.76 -11.08 -11.18
CA GLU A 86 8.39 -9.90 -11.99
C GLU A 86 6.97 -9.42 -11.67
N GLU A 87 6.01 -10.34 -11.53
CA GLU A 87 4.63 -10.02 -11.18
C GLU A 87 4.54 -9.37 -9.78
N ILE A 88 5.24 -9.94 -8.79
CA ILE A 88 5.33 -9.35 -7.45
C ILE A 88 5.99 -7.97 -7.50
N ALA A 89 7.01 -7.78 -8.34
CA ALA A 89 7.65 -6.49 -8.51
C ALA A 89 6.67 -5.44 -9.06
N ILE A 90 5.85 -5.81 -10.05
CA ILE A 90 4.82 -4.92 -10.63
C ILE A 90 3.77 -4.55 -9.57
N GLU A 91 3.30 -5.50 -8.77
CA GLU A 91 2.35 -5.20 -7.68
C GLU A 91 2.95 -4.25 -6.63
N LEU A 92 4.25 -4.39 -6.35
CA LEU A 92 4.97 -3.50 -5.43
C LEU A 92 5.11 -2.08 -5.99
N GLU A 93 5.13 -1.91 -7.32
CA GLU A 93 5.16 -0.59 -7.97
C GLU A 93 3.83 0.17 -7.83
N GLU A 94 2.69 -0.53 -7.67
CA GLU A 94 1.35 0.05 -7.51
C GLU A 94 0.67 -0.32 -6.17
N PRO A 95 1.26 0.07 -5.01
CA PRO A 95 0.81 -0.40 -3.70
C PRO A 95 -0.62 0.03 -3.35
N PHE A 96 -1.07 1.19 -3.84
CA PHE A 96 -2.41 1.72 -3.57
C PHE A 96 -3.52 1.01 -4.34
N SER A 97 -3.19 0.29 -5.41
CA SER A 97 -4.16 -0.51 -6.18
C SER A 97 -4.61 -1.75 -5.38
N VAL A 98 -3.69 -2.33 -4.61
CA VAL A 98 -3.92 -3.54 -3.79
C VAL A 98 -4.42 -3.18 -2.37
N LEU A 99 -4.13 -1.98 -1.88
CA LEU A 99 -4.48 -1.56 -0.53
C LEU A 99 -6.00 -1.30 -0.38
N PRO A 100 -6.67 -1.80 0.68
CA PRO A 100 -8.11 -1.59 0.88
C PRO A 100 -8.40 -0.18 1.42
N LEU A 101 -8.22 0.85 0.58
CA LEU A 101 -8.40 2.26 0.96
C LEU A 101 -9.81 2.52 1.51
N GLN A 102 -10.84 1.96 0.88
CA GLN A 102 -12.21 2.10 1.35
C GLN A 102 -12.38 1.58 2.80
N GLY A 103 -11.85 0.38 3.09
CA GLY A 103 -11.94 -0.19 4.43
C GLY A 103 -11.09 0.57 5.47
N MET A 104 -10.05 1.27 5.05
CA MET A 104 -9.31 2.19 5.92
C MET A 104 -10.11 3.45 6.20
N CYS A 105 -10.74 4.05 5.18
CA CYS A 105 -11.63 5.20 5.34
C CYS A 105 -12.82 4.88 6.26
N ASP A 106 -13.46 3.72 6.07
CA ASP A 106 -14.58 3.27 6.91
C ASP A 106 -14.15 3.15 8.38
N LYS A 107 -12.96 2.58 8.65
CA LYS A 107 -12.41 2.50 10.01
C LYS A 107 -12.09 3.86 10.62
N ILE A 108 -11.54 4.79 9.84
CA ILE A 108 -11.28 6.16 10.30
C ILE A 108 -12.60 6.84 10.66
N GLY A 109 -13.63 6.69 9.82
CA GLY A 109 -14.97 7.22 10.10
C GLY A 109 -15.55 6.65 11.40
N MET A 110 -15.50 5.32 11.58
CA MET A 110 -15.94 4.67 12.82
C MET A 110 -15.20 5.18 14.06
N ASN A 111 -13.88 5.37 13.98
CA ASN A 111 -13.10 5.92 15.09
C ASN A 111 -13.50 7.37 15.41
N CYS A 112 -13.78 8.19 14.39
CA CYS A 112 -14.29 9.55 14.58
C CYS A 112 -15.67 9.56 15.26
N ASP A 113 -16.57 8.68 14.81
CA ASP A 113 -17.91 8.54 15.41
C ASP A 113 -17.82 8.06 16.88
N GLU A 114 -16.90 7.15 17.19
CA GLU A 114 -16.62 6.69 18.55
C GLU A 114 -16.13 7.83 19.45
N ILE A 115 -15.16 8.62 18.97
CA ILE A 115 -14.63 9.79 19.72
C ILE A 115 -15.75 10.83 19.94
N ALA A 116 -16.59 11.07 18.93
CA ALA A 116 -17.72 11.99 19.05
C ALA A 116 -18.75 11.49 20.08
N ALA A 117 -19.05 10.19 20.09
CA ALA A 117 -19.92 9.58 21.07
C ALA A 117 -19.36 9.70 22.50
N TRP A 118 -18.06 9.41 22.71
CA TRP A 118 -17.42 9.57 24.01
C TRP A 118 -17.51 11.01 24.53
N HIS A 119 -17.33 11.99 23.65
CA HIS A 119 -17.45 13.40 24.04
C HIS A 119 -18.91 13.77 24.40
N ALA A 120 -19.92 13.19 23.74
CA ALA A 120 -21.31 13.41 24.08
C ALA A 120 -21.64 12.82 25.47
N ASP A 121 -21.21 11.60 25.74
CA ASP A 121 -21.43 10.92 27.03
C ASP A 121 -20.78 11.69 28.19
N VAL A 122 -19.56 12.19 28.02
CA VAL A 122 -18.87 13.01 29.04
C VAL A 122 -19.62 14.31 29.34
N VAL A 123 -20.19 14.95 28.32
CA VAL A 123 -20.98 16.19 28.49
C VAL A 123 -22.28 15.90 29.24
N ASP A 124 -22.94 14.78 28.96
CA ASP A 124 -24.15 14.35 29.65
C ASP A 124 -23.88 13.98 31.11
N GLU A 125 -22.78 13.28 31.41
CA GLU A 125 -22.34 12.96 32.79
C GLU A 125 -22.02 14.23 33.60
N ASP A 126 -21.35 15.21 33.00
CA ASP A 126 -21.05 16.50 33.67
C ASP A 126 -22.33 17.29 33.97
N GLN A 127 -23.34 17.20 33.09
CA GLN A 127 -24.62 17.88 33.27
C GLN A 127 -25.52 17.21 34.32
N GLU A 128 -25.45 15.88 34.47
CA GLU A 128 -26.14 15.13 35.52
C GLU A 128 -25.49 15.32 36.90
N ARG A 129 -24.15 15.49 36.94
CA ARG A 129 -23.40 15.75 38.17
C ARG A 129 -23.59 17.17 38.72
N TYR A 130 -23.84 18.15 37.85
CA TYR A 130 -24.10 19.55 38.23
C TYR A 130 -25.37 20.08 37.56
N PRO A 131 -26.57 19.62 37.97
CA PRO A 131 -27.81 20.12 37.41
C PRO A 131 -27.96 21.60 37.79
N LEU A 132 -28.04 22.49 36.81
CA LEU A 132 -28.28 23.92 37.04
C LEU A 132 -29.66 24.07 37.70
N ALA A 133 -29.68 24.58 38.94
CA ALA A 133 -30.89 24.99 39.65
C ALA A 133 -31.44 26.33 39.12
#